data_AF-A0A1E1WSW2-F1
#
_entry.id   AF-A0A1E1WSW2-F1
#
_cell.length_a   1.000
_cell.length_b   1.000
_cell.length_c   1.000
_cell.angle_alpha   90.00
_cell.angle_beta   90.00
_cell.angle_gamma   90.00
#
_symmetry.space_group_name_H-M   'P 1'
#
loop_
_entity.id
_entity.type
_entity.pdbx_description
1 polymer ?
#
loop_
_entity_poly.entity_id
_entity_poly.type
_entity_poly.pdbx_seq_one_letter_code
_entity_poly.pdbx_strand_id
1 'polypeptide(L)'
;NVSTSYHVRPRCPGDHRGWVKSKEAQYSTFYTQADFGYVKEQIDELMVMCEASYPQDTSLECSKYLRFCRGRNMMLNFTGLVGRGDNLRYKMDILGPGQIGGYCNFYSERLMKEAEHMSALQSWAPEFRYFVRTPKRPIADGMCDVTIEKPTYIMKLDATVNMYHHFCDFFNLYTSLHVNSTHPSTFSRDNHILIWETFTYHSAFKDAFKAFTKNEIWDLKKFRGKTICFKNVVFPLLPRMIFGLYYNTPLIYGCERSGLFHAFSKHLLHSMNIKPHIRRNGKIRITLLSRGTQYRSILNEKEIVEALLK
;
A
#
# COMPACT_ATOMS: atom_id res chain seq x y z
N ASN A 1 31.59 11.47 19.15
CA ASN A 1 31.16 11.05 17.80
C ASN A 1 31.12 9.54 17.70
N VAL A 2 30.06 8.90 18.21
CA VAL A 2 29.77 7.51 17.84
C VAL A 2 29.07 7.59 16.50
N SER A 3 29.67 7.02 15.46
CA SER A 3 29.05 6.86 14.15
C SER A 3 27.69 6.16 14.31
N THR A 4 26.60 6.92 14.30
CA THR A 4 25.23 6.40 14.27
C THR A 4 24.85 6.04 12.83
N SER A 5 25.72 5.34 12.11
CA SER A 5 25.35 4.80 10.80
C SER A 5 24.39 3.64 11.01
N TYR A 6 23.17 3.75 10.49
CA TYR A 6 22.24 2.62 10.47
C TYR A 6 22.88 1.46 9.72
N HIS A 7 22.85 0.25 10.30
CA HIS A 7 23.46 -0.92 9.67
C HIS A 7 22.70 -1.24 8.36
N VAL A 8 23.45 -1.32 7.27
CA VAL A 8 22.91 -1.65 5.93
C VAL A 8 22.37 -3.09 5.88
N ARG A 9 22.90 -3.98 6.73
CA ARG A 9 22.46 -5.36 6.87
C ARG A 9 21.57 -5.52 8.10
N PRO A 10 20.48 -6.32 8.02
CA PRO A 10 19.71 -6.70 9.20
C PRO A 10 20.61 -7.36 10.24
N ARG A 11 20.24 -7.24 11.52
CA ARG A 11 20.97 -7.89 12.61
C ARG A 11 20.24 -9.17 12.96
N CYS A 12 20.94 -10.31 12.85
CA CYS A 12 20.37 -11.60 13.25
C CYS A 12 21.23 -12.20 14.36
N PRO A 13 20.97 -11.95 15.65
CA PRO A 13 21.73 -12.58 16.74
C PRO A 13 21.46 -14.09 16.85
N GLY A 14 22.43 -14.84 17.36
CA GLY A 14 22.36 -16.30 17.55
C GLY A 14 22.50 -17.11 16.26
N ASP A 15 22.37 -18.43 16.35
CA ASP A 15 22.44 -19.32 15.18
C ASP A 15 21.14 -19.34 14.38
N HIS A 16 21.23 -19.79 13.12
CA HIS A 16 20.08 -20.02 12.28
C HIS A 16 19.21 -21.16 12.86
N ARG A 17 17.88 -21.04 12.77
CA ARG A 17 16.92 -22.02 13.29
C ARG A 17 15.80 -22.27 12.27
N GLY A 18 15.09 -23.39 12.41
CA GLY A 18 13.91 -23.71 11.60
C GLY A 18 14.27 -24.20 10.20
N TRP A 19 13.68 -23.59 9.17
CA TRP A 19 13.75 -24.09 7.78
C TRP A 19 14.94 -23.58 6.95
N VAL A 20 15.84 -22.77 7.53
CA VAL A 20 17.06 -22.29 6.85
C VAL A 20 18.28 -23.12 7.27
N LYS A 21 19.19 -23.39 6.32
CA LYS A 21 20.36 -24.29 6.52
C LYS A 21 21.67 -23.59 6.85
N SER A 22 21.69 -22.25 6.82
CA SER A 22 22.90 -21.46 7.09
C SER A 22 22.57 -20.07 7.60
N LYS A 23 23.59 -19.38 8.12
CA LYS A 23 23.45 -18.00 8.59
C LYS A 23 23.16 -17.04 7.43
N GLU A 24 23.80 -17.26 6.29
CA GLU A 24 23.62 -16.51 5.06
C GLU A 24 22.18 -16.68 4.54
N ALA A 25 21.64 -17.90 4.59
CA ALA A 25 20.26 -18.17 4.24
C ALA A 25 19.29 -17.41 5.17
N GLN A 26 19.55 -17.39 6.49
CA GLN A 26 18.74 -16.62 7.44
C GLN A 26 18.70 -15.11 7.08
N TYR A 27 19.85 -14.52 6.76
CA TYR A 27 19.94 -13.13 6.33
C TYR A 27 19.20 -12.87 5.01
N SER A 28 19.40 -13.75 4.02
CA SER A 28 18.75 -13.65 2.71
C SER A 28 17.23 -13.75 2.85
N THR A 29 16.73 -14.70 3.65
CA THR A 29 15.31 -14.87 3.93
C THR A 29 14.72 -13.65 4.62
N PHE A 30 15.41 -13.05 5.60
CA PHE A 30 14.91 -11.80 6.19
C PHE A 30 14.85 -10.67 5.16
N TYR A 31 15.89 -10.55 4.32
CA TYR A 31 15.96 -9.52 3.29
C TYR A 31 14.80 -9.63 2.29
N THR A 32 14.45 -10.84 1.85
CA THR A 32 13.34 -11.08 0.91
C THR A 32 11.96 -10.92 1.56
N GLN A 33 11.81 -11.30 2.83
CA GLN A 33 10.50 -11.26 3.50
C GLN A 33 10.14 -9.88 4.07
N ALA A 34 11.13 -9.12 4.54
CA ALA A 34 10.90 -8.00 5.46
C ALA A 34 11.68 -6.72 5.11
N ASP A 35 12.47 -6.73 4.04
CA ASP A 35 13.35 -5.64 3.65
C ASP A 35 13.23 -5.33 2.15
N PHE A 36 14.16 -4.57 1.58
CA PHE A 36 14.17 -4.21 0.16
C PHE A 36 14.22 -5.41 -0.80
N GLY A 37 14.53 -6.63 -0.33
CA GLY A 37 14.38 -7.83 -1.14
C GLY A 37 12.91 -8.10 -1.52
N TYR A 38 11.96 -7.77 -0.64
CA TYR A 38 10.53 -7.84 -0.93
C TYR A 38 10.15 -6.89 -2.07
N VAL A 39 10.65 -5.66 -2.02
CA VAL A 39 10.43 -4.65 -3.07
C VAL A 39 10.97 -5.15 -4.40
N LYS A 40 12.20 -5.69 -4.40
CA LYS A 40 12.83 -6.25 -5.58
C LYS A 40 11.97 -7.37 -6.18
N GLU A 41 11.49 -8.30 -5.36
CA GLU A 41 10.61 -9.39 -5.82
C GLU A 41 9.34 -8.84 -6.47
N GLN A 42 8.69 -7.83 -5.88
CA GLN A 42 7.51 -7.20 -6.49
C GLN A 42 7.80 -6.52 -7.83
N ILE A 43 9.01 -5.98 -8.03
CA ILE A 43 9.46 -5.40 -9.31
C ILE A 43 9.73 -6.50 -10.33
N ASP A 44 10.45 -7.55 -9.94
CA ASP A 44 10.81 -8.68 -10.81
C ASP A 44 9.56 -9.47 -11.25
N GLU A 45 8.47 -9.40 -10.47
CA GLU A 45 7.18 -10.01 -10.77
C GLU A 45 6.28 -9.18 -11.70
N LEU A 46 6.65 -7.94 -12.05
CA LEU A 46 5.83 -7.09 -12.91
C LEU A 46 5.70 -7.70 -14.31
N MET A 47 4.45 -7.87 -14.74
CA MET A 47 4.11 -8.37 -16.06
C MET A 47 3.09 -7.48 -16.74
N VAL A 48 3.24 -7.34 -18.06
CA VAL A 48 2.32 -6.57 -18.90
C VAL A 48 0.99 -7.33 -19.01
N MET A 49 -0.10 -6.69 -18.61
CA MET A 49 -1.47 -7.19 -18.76
C MET A 49 -2.17 -6.57 -19.96
N CYS A 50 -1.81 -5.34 -20.31
CA CYS A 50 -2.37 -4.56 -21.40
C CYS A 50 -1.21 -3.81 -22.06
N GLU A 51 -0.85 -4.22 -23.28
CA GLU A 51 0.30 -3.71 -24.01
C GLU A 51 -0.10 -2.58 -24.96
N ALA A 52 0.51 -1.41 -24.75
CA ALA A 52 0.29 -0.22 -25.55
C ALA A 52 1.11 -0.30 -26.84
N SER A 53 0.47 -0.11 -28.00
CA SER A 53 1.19 0.01 -29.28
C SER A 53 1.71 1.44 -29.49
N TYR A 54 0.99 2.44 -28.97
CA TYR A 54 1.33 3.86 -29.06
C TYR A 54 1.30 4.55 -27.68
N PRO A 55 1.97 5.71 -27.51
CA PRO A 55 2.00 6.42 -26.23
C PRO A 55 0.62 6.86 -25.67
N GLN A 56 -0.37 7.02 -26.55
CA GLN A 56 -1.75 7.38 -26.17
C GLN A 56 -2.64 6.16 -25.89
N ASP A 57 -2.15 4.95 -26.19
CA ASP A 57 -2.84 3.71 -25.86
C ASP A 57 -2.72 3.44 -24.36
N THR A 58 -3.56 2.54 -23.88
CA THR A 58 -3.55 2.11 -22.50
C THR A 58 -2.41 1.13 -22.27
N SER A 59 -1.70 1.28 -21.15
CA SER A 59 -0.80 0.24 -20.65
C SER A 59 -1.20 -0.16 -19.24
N LEU A 60 -1.11 -1.46 -18.91
CA LEU A 60 -1.29 -1.98 -17.56
C LEU A 60 -0.21 -3.00 -17.27
N GLU A 61 0.50 -2.81 -16.17
CA GLU A 61 1.45 -3.76 -15.62
C GLU A 61 1.07 -4.09 -14.18
N CYS A 62 1.16 -5.36 -13.81
CA CYS A 62 0.84 -5.81 -12.47
C CYS A 62 1.86 -6.81 -11.96
N SER A 63 2.13 -6.82 -10.66
CA SER A 63 2.86 -7.91 -10.00
C SER A 63 1.94 -9.12 -9.81
N LYS A 64 2.52 -10.25 -9.39
CA LYS A 64 1.76 -11.47 -9.14
C LYS A 64 0.58 -11.23 -8.22
N TYR A 65 -0.49 -11.97 -8.48
CA TYR A 65 -1.75 -11.90 -7.76
C TYR A 65 -2.42 -10.52 -7.78
N LEU A 66 -2.06 -9.65 -8.72
CA LEU A 66 -2.59 -8.28 -8.85
C LEU A 66 -2.43 -7.47 -7.54
N ARG A 67 -1.31 -7.68 -6.84
CA ARG A 67 -1.00 -7.01 -5.56
C ARG A 67 -0.58 -5.57 -5.76
N PHE A 68 0.21 -5.31 -6.78
CA PHE A 68 0.56 -3.97 -7.24
C PHE A 68 0.22 -3.89 -8.72
N CYS A 69 -0.38 -2.79 -9.15
CA CYS A 69 -0.53 -2.49 -10.57
C CYS A 69 -0.22 -1.01 -10.85
N ARG A 70 0.25 -0.73 -12.05
CA ARG A 70 0.34 0.64 -12.58
C ARG A 70 -0.17 0.66 -14.00
N GLY A 71 -0.82 1.76 -14.37
CA GLY A 71 -1.29 1.92 -15.72
C GLY A 71 -1.35 3.35 -16.20
N ARG A 72 -1.50 3.47 -17.51
CA ARG A 72 -1.54 4.74 -18.24
C ARG A 72 -2.75 4.78 -19.15
N ASN A 73 -3.31 5.97 -19.33
CA ASN A 73 -4.47 6.23 -20.19
C ASN A 73 -5.63 5.25 -19.93
N MET A 74 -5.95 5.00 -18.65
CA MET A 74 -6.96 4.02 -18.22
C MET A 74 -8.29 4.71 -17.91
N MET A 75 -9.39 4.03 -18.23
CA MET A 75 -10.76 4.45 -17.91
C MET A 75 -11.29 3.70 -16.68
N LEU A 76 -11.87 4.44 -15.73
CA LEU A 76 -12.69 3.92 -14.64
C LEU A 76 -14.06 4.58 -14.66
N ASN A 77 -15.13 3.79 -14.68
CA ASN A 77 -16.51 4.25 -14.76
C ASN A 77 -17.21 4.07 -13.41
N PHE A 78 -17.52 5.18 -12.74
CA PHE A 78 -18.18 5.21 -11.44
C PHE A 78 -19.67 5.56 -11.52
N THR A 79 -20.30 5.44 -12.70
CA THR A 79 -21.74 5.63 -12.87
C THR A 79 -22.55 4.62 -12.06
N GLY A 80 -22.07 3.39 -11.91
CA GLY A 80 -22.69 2.36 -11.09
C GLY A 80 -22.68 2.63 -9.57
N LEU A 81 -22.01 3.70 -9.13
CA LEU A 81 -22.08 4.14 -7.73
C LEU A 81 -23.31 5.01 -7.43
N VAL A 82 -24.03 5.46 -8.46
CA VAL A 82 -25.29 6.20 -8.28
C VAL A 82 -26.32 5.28 -7.62
N GLY A 83 -26.99 5.77 -6.59
CA GLY A 83 -27.97 4.98 -5.81
C GLY A 83 -27.36 3.98 -4.83
N ARG A 84 -26.04 3.74 -4.85
CA ARG A 84 -25.37 2.97 -3.79
C ARG A 84 -25.21 3.83 -2.53
N GLY A 85 -25.53 3.25 -1.38
CA GLY A 85 -25.32 3.89 -0.08
C GLY A 85 -23.84 4.09 0.26
N ASP A 86 -23.56 4.68 1.42
CA ASP A 86 -22.19 5.10 1.77
C ASP A 86 -21.33 3.98 2.42
N ASN A 87 -21.89 2.80 2.70
CA ASN A 87 -21.14 1.68 3.25
C ASN A 87 -20.51 0.80 2.16
N LEU A 88 -19.50 1.34 1.47
CA LEU A 88 -18.78 0.64 0.41
C LEU A 88 -17.41 0.10 0.83
N ARG A 89 -17.02 0.27 2.10
CA ARG A 89 -15.75 -0.25 2.60
C ARG A 89 -15.68 -1.78 2.45
N TYR A 90 -14.58 -2.26 1.88
CA TYR A 90 -14.30 -3.66 1.55
C TYR A 90 -15.25 -4.35 0.58
N LYS A 91 -16.13 -3.61 -0.09
CA LYS A 91 -16.96 -4.18 -1.15
C LYS A 91 -16.06 -4.59 -2.33
N MET A 92 -16.30 -5.78 -2.85
CA MET A 92 -15.53 -6.39 -3.96
C MET A 92 -16.20 -6.17 -5.32
N ASP A 93 -17.28 -5.40 -5.35
CA ASP A 93 -18.12 -5.10 -6.51
C ASP A 93 -18.25 -3.59 -6.72
N ILE A 94 -17.21 -2.81 -6.36
CA ILE A 94 -17.19 -1.36 -6.60
C ILE A 94 -17.28 -1.06 -8.09
N LEU A 95 -16.52 -1.83 -8.89
CA LEU A 95 -16.59 -1.84 -10.34
C LEU A 95 -17.19 -3.18 -10.81
N GLY A 96 -17.98 -3.12 -11.85
CA GLY A 96 -18.53 -4.26 -12.59
C GLY A 96 -18.00 -4.34 -14.03
N PRO A 97 -18.56 -5.26 -14.83
CA PRO A 97 -18.15 -5.45 -16.23
C PRO A 97 -18.20 -4.13 -17.02
N GLY A 98 -17.13 -3.84 -17.76
CA GLY A 98 -17.03 -2.63 -18.59
C GLY A 98 -16.76 -1.34 -17.83
N GLN A 99 -16.65 -1.39 -16.49
CA GLN A 99 -16.38 -0.21 -15.68
C GLN A 99 -14.89 0.08 -15.43
N ILE A 100 -14.00 -0.77 -15.93
CA ILE A 100 -12.57 -0.52 -15.96
C ILE A 100 -12.00 -1.05 -17.27
N GLY A 101 -11.12 -0.29 -17.91
CA GLY A 101 -10.58 -0.72 -19.19
C GLY A 101 -9.72 0.30 -19.90
N GLY A 102 -9.34 -0.05 -21.12
CA GLY A 102 -8.64 0.84 -22.02
C GLY A 102 -8.29 0.21 -23.37
N TYR A 103 -7.61 0.96 -24.22
CA TYR A 103 -7.32 0.57 -25.61
C TYR A 103 -5.90 0.02 -25.73
N CYS A 104 -5.77 -1.29 -25.92
CA CYS A 104 -4.47 -1.98 -25.97
C CYS A 104 -4.60 -3.41 -26.52
N ASN A 105 -3.45 -4.07 -26.69
CA ASN A 105 -3.40 -5.52 -26.79
C ASN A 105 -3.56 -6.13 -25.38
N PHE A 106 -4.77 -6.62 -25.07
CA PHE A 106 -5.14 -7.07 -23.73
C PHE A 106 -4.95 -8.58 -23.54
N TYR A 107 -4.14 -8.96 -22.55
CA TYR A 107 -3.85 -10.34 -22.17
C TYR A 107 -4.83 -10.83 -21.09
N SER A 108 -6.09 -11.05 -21.46
CA SER A 108 -7.17 -11.41 -20.50
C SER A 108 -6.89 -12.69 -19.70
N GLU A 109 -6.43 -13.75 -20.36
CA GLU A 109 -6.12 -15.03 -19.70
C GLU A 109 -5.01 -14.88 -18.64
N ARG A 110 -3.98 -14.09 -18.96
CA ARG A 110 -2.88 -13.77 -18.02
C ARG A 110 -3.41 -13.03 -16.81
N LEU A 111 -4.23 -11.99 -17.02
CA LEU A 111 -4.82 -11.23 -15.92
C LEU A 111 -5.68 -12.12 -15.02
N MET A 112 -6.52 -12.97 -15.61
CA MET A 112 -7.42 -13.84 -14.85
C MET A 112 -6.67 -14.92 -14.07
N LYS A 113 -5.54 -15.41 -14.58
CA LYS A 113 -4.65 -16.31 -13.84
C LYS A 113 -4.07 -15.66 -12.58
N GLU A 114 -3.76 -14.37 -12.63
CA GLU A 114 -3.30 -13.62 -11.46
C GLU A 114 -4.45 -13.15 -10.55
N ALA A 115 -5.72 -13.44 -10.87
CA ALA A 115 -6.87 -13.00 -10.09
C ALA A 115 -7.25 -13.94 -8.92
N GLU A 116 -6.48 -15.01 -8.67
CA GLU A 116 -6.80 -16.07 -7.69
C GLU A 116 -6.98 -15.55 -6.26
N HIS A 117 -6.17 -14.57 -5.83
CA HIS A 117 -6.27 -13.98 -4.48
C HIS A 117 -7.39 -12.95 -4.39
N MET A 118 -8.63 -13.35 -4.68
CA MET A 118 -9.82 -12.49 -4.70
C MET A 118 -10.24 -12.07 -3.28
N SER A 119 -9.72 -10.96 -2.79
CA SER A 119 -10.13 -10.40 -1.49
C SER A 119 -9.92 -8.90 -1.45
N ALA A 120 -10.82 -8.19 -0.75
CA ALA A 120 -10.90 -6.75 -0.70
C ALA A 120 -9.58 -6.06 -0.31
N LEU A 121 -8.74 -6.68 0.52
CA LEU A 121 -7.47 -6.10 1.00
C LEU A 121 -6.24 -6.96 0.68
N GLN A 122 -6.39 -8.00 -0.14
CA GLN A 122 -5.27 -8.89 -0.52
C GLN A 122 -4.80 -8.67 -1.95
N SER A 123 -5.67 -8.18 -2.83
CA SER A 123 -5.36 -7.85 -4.23
C SER A 123 -6.31 -6.80 -4.80
N TRP A 124 -5.98 -6.34 -6.00
CA TRP A 124 -6.87 -5.58 -6.88
C TRP A 124 -7.68 -6.45 -7.83
N ALA A 125 -7.63 -7.77 -7.66
CA ALA A 125 -8.34 -8.71 -8.50
C ALA A 125 -9.87 -8.52 -8.53
N PRO A 126 -10.56 -8.13 -7.43
CA PRO A 126 -12.00 -7.85 -7.46
C PRO A 126 -12.43 -6.82 -8.52
N GLU A 127 -11.57 -5.82 -8.76
CA GLU A 127 -11.78 -4.76 -9.73
C GLU A 127 -11.27 -5.18 -11.12
N PHE A 128 -10.04 -5.69 -11.19
CA PHE A 128 -9.37 -5.98 -12.47
C PHE A 128 -9.96 -7.17 -13.22
N ARG A 129 -10.67 -8.10 -12.56
CA ARG A 129 -11.41 -9.16 -13.25
C ARG A 129 -12.43 -8.62 -14.26
N TYR A 130 -12.80 -7.34 -14.14
CA TYR A 130 -13.71 -6.65 -15.03
C TYR A 130 -13.00 -5.75 -16.06
N PHE A 131 -11.66 -5.82 -16.16
CA PHE A 131 -10.91 -5.07 -17.15
C PHE A 131 -11.29 -5.48 -18.55
N VAL A 132 -11.63 -4.51 -19.39
CA VAL A 132 -11.99 -4.73 -20.80
C VAL A 132 -11.10 -3.92 -21.75
N ARG A 133 -10.90 -4.48 -22.95
CA ARG A 133 -10.40 -3.70 -24.08
C ARG A 133 -11.51 -2.80 -24.61
N THR A 134 -11.31 -1.48 -24.54
CA THR A 134 -12.26 -0.52 -25.10
C THR A 134 -12.13 -0.47 -26.63
N PRO A 135 -13.20 -0.10 -27.37
CA PRO A 135 -13.14 0.01 -28.83
C PRO A 135 -12.34 1.22 -29.32
N LYS A 136 -12.14 2.21 -28.45
CA LYS A 136 -11.48 3.50 -28.70
C LYS A 136 -10.54 3.85 -27.54
N ARG A 137 -9.62 4.78 -27.77
CA ARG A 137 -8.69 5.30 -26.76
C ARG A 137 -9.46 6.16 -25.76
N PRO A 138 -9.48 5.82 -24.45
CA PRO A 138 -10.33 6.52 -23.51
C PRO A 138 -10.16 8.03 -23.45
N ILE A 139 -8.91 8.50 -23.50
CA ILE A 139 -8.59 9.93 -23.42
C ILE A 139 -8.69 10.60 -24.79
N ALA A 140 -7.96 10.09 -25.79
CA ALA A 140 -7.85 10.74 -27.09
C ALA A 140 -9.19 10.82 -27.84
N ASP A 141 -10.05 9.82 -27.66
CA ASP A 141 -11.37 9.77 -28.30
C ASP A 141 -12.50 10.28 -27.38
N GLY A 142 -12.17 10.91 -26.24
CA GLY A 142 -13.14 11.61 -25.38
C GLY A 142 -14.17 10.71 -24.71
N MET A 143 -13.80 9.52 -24.24
CA MET A 143 -14.72 8.57 -23.59
C MET A 143 -15.04 8.89 -22.12
N CYS A 144 -14.37 9.87 -21.52
CA CYS A 144 -14.44 10.19 -20.09
C CYS A 144 -14.99 11.60 -19.86
N ASP A 145 -15.77 11.77 -18.79
CA ASP A 145 -16.27 13.08 -18.34
C ASP A 145 -15.15 13.96 -17.78
N VAL A 146 -14.14 13.33 -17.18
CA VAL A 146 -12.99 14.01 -16.56
C VAL A 146 -11.71 13.24 -16.85
N THR A 147 -10.67 13.96 -17.25
CA THR A 147 -9.31 13.43 -17.37
C THR A 147 -8.44 13.96 -16.24
N ILE A 148 -7.78 13.06 -15.52
CA ILE A 148 -6.83 13.37 -14.45
C ILE A 148 -5.41 13.24 -15.02
N GLU A 149 -4.76 14.40 -15.20
CA GLU A 149 -3.41 14.48 -15.76
C GLU A 149 -2.32 14.10 -14.74
N LYS A 150 -2.51 14.46 -13.46
CA LYS A 150 -1.55 14.16 -12.40
C LYS A 150 -1.56 12.67 -12.03
N PRO A 151 -0.40 12.07 -11.65
CA PRO A 151 -0.35 10.71 -11.13
C PRO A 151 -1.30 10.53 -9.95
N THR A 152 -2.07 9.44 -9.96
CA THR A 152 -3.04 9.14 -8.90
C THR A 152 -2.77 7.78 -8.28
N TYR A 153 -2.63 7.72 -6.97
CA TYR A 153 -2.57 6.49 -6.19
C TYR A 153 -3.98 6.16 -5.68
N ILE A 154 -4.52 5.01 -6.06
CA ILE A 154 -5.84 4.54 -5.60
C ILE A 154 -5.62 3.55 -4.47
N MET A 155 -6.08 3.83 -3.25
CA MET A 155 -5.75 3.04 -2.07
C MET A 155 -6.97 2.37 -1.45
N LYS A 156 -6.83 1.09 -1.07
CA LYS A 156 -7.74 0.42 -0.13
C LYS A 156 -7.08 0.41 1.26
N LEU A 157 -7.74 1.02 2.25
CA LEU A 157 -7.22 1.11 3.61
C LEU A 157 -7.64 -0.10 4.46
N ASP A 158 -6.80 -0.52 5.40
CA ASP A 158 -7.14 -1.56 6.39
C ASP A 158 -8.15 -1.01 7.37
N ALA A 159 -7.75 -0.18 8.34
CA ALA A 159 -8.69 0.48 9.24
C ALA A 159 -8.12 1.79 9.78
N THR A 160 -8.96 2.83 9.80
CA THR A 160 -8.55 4.19 10.19
C THR A 160 -8.63 4.46 11.70
N VAL A 161 -9.04 3.45 12.49
CA VAL A 161 -9.42 3.58 13.90
C VAL A 161 -8.24 3.66 14.87
N ASN A 162 -7.08 3.11 14.51
CA ASN A 162 -5.88 3.18 15.35
C ASN A 162 -4.60 3.11 14.51
N MET A 163 -3.48 3.48 15.13
CA MET A 163 -2.17 3.49 14.47
C MET A 163 -1.76 2.09 14.00
N TYR A 164 -2.09 1.05 14.77
CA TYR A 164 -1.67 -0.32 14.46
C TYR A 164 -2.23 -0.77 13.11
N HIS A 165 -3.50 -0.51 12.82
CA HIS A 165 -4.11 -0.77 11.52
C HIS A 165 -3.65 0.22 10.46
N HIS A 166 -3.63 1.51 10.77
CA HIS A 166 -3.37 2.50 9.73
C HIS A 166 -1.89 2.58 9.30
N PHE A 167 -0.97 2.10 10.14
CA PHE A 167 0.46 2.06 9.83
C PHE A 167 0.75 1.23 8.58
N CYS A 168 0.07 0.09 8.40
CA CYS A 168 0.32 -0.77 7.25
C CYS A 168 -0.09 -0.09 5.94
N ASP A 169 -1.09 0.79 5.95
CA ASP A 169 -1.52 1.54 4.77
C ASP A 169 -0.41 2.48 4.29
N PHE A 170 0.18 3.27 5.20
CA PHE A 170 1.28 4.17 4.87
C PHE A 170 2.55 3.42 4.50
N PHE A 171 2.83 2.31 5.18
CA PHE A 171 4.01 1.50 4.90
C PHE A 171 3.93 0.83 3.53
N ASN A 172 2.77 0.25 3.18
CA ASN A 172 2.58 -0.36 1.87
C ASN A 172 2.51 0.69 0.76
N LEU A 173 1.97 1.90 1.01
CA LEU A 173 2.07 3.02 0.07
C LEU A 173 3.53 3.41 -0.19
N TYR A 174 4.32 3.60 0.87
CA TYR A 174 5.75 3.92 0.74
C TYR A 174 6.51 2.83 -0.01
N THR A 175 6.27 1.56 0.32
CA THR A 175 6.86 0.42 -0.38
C THR A 175 6.48 0.44 -1.86
N SER A 176 5.23 0.76 -2.18
CA SER A 176 4.74 0.87 -3.55
C SER A 176 5.39 2.01 -4.34
N LEU A 177 5.86 3.07 -3.68
CA LEU A 177 6.67 4.10 -4.36
C LEU A 177 7.96 3.48 -4.91
N HIS A 178 8.64 2.64 -4.12
CA HIS A 178 9.84 1.93 -4.58
C HIS A 178 9.52 0.92 -5.69
N VAL A 179 8.42 0.16 -5.58
CA VAL A 179 7.99 -0.73 -6.68
C VAL A 179 7.70 0.04 -7.96
N ASN A 180 7.13 1.25 -7.82
CA ASN A 180 6.83 2.15 -8.92
C ASN A 180 8.04 2.99 -9.40
N SER A 181 9.28 2.66 -9.01
CA SER A 181 10.45 3.54 -9.26
C SER A 181 10.98 3.50 -10.70
N THR A 182 10.18 3.96 -11.66
CA THR A 182 10.58 4.11 -13.07
C THR A 182 10.91 5.54 -13.48
N HIS A 183 10.80 6.52 -12.57
CA HIS A 183 11.04 7.92 -12.89
C HIS A 183 11.67 8.70 -11.71
N PRO A 184 12.55 9.69 -11.96
CA PRO A 184 13.15 10.52 -10.89
C PRO A 184 12.13 11.22 -9.98
N SER A 185 10.89 11.40 -10.43
CA SER A 185 9.80 12.02 -9.66
C SER A 185 9.00 11.04 -8.79
N THR A 186 9.45 9.80 -8.60
CA THR A 186 8.73 8.75 -7.83
C THR A 186 8.33 9.20 -6.42
N PHE A 187 9.15 10.02 -5.76
CA PHE A 187 8.84 10.57 -4.42
C PHE A 187 8.23 11.98 -4.45
N SER A 188 7.83 12.47 -5.63
CA SER A 188 7.13 13.75 -5.73
C SER A 188 5.80 13.69 -5.00
N ARG A 189 5.49 14.73 -4.23
CA ARG A 189 4.20 14.91 -3.56
C ARG A 189 3.14 15.56 -4.46
N ASP A 190 3.46 15.86 -5.72
CA ASP A 190 2.51 16.39 -6.69
C ASP A 190 1.72 15.28 -7.40
N ASN A 191 0.96 14.55 -6.59
CA ASN A 191 0.12 13.43 -7.01
C ASN A 191 -1.22 13.48 -6.26
N HIS A 192 -2.24 12.78 -6.74
CA HIS A 192 -3.48 12.59 -6.01
C HIS A 192 -3.49 11.25 -5.28
N ILE A 193 -4.22 11.20 -4.18
CA ILE A 193 -4.55 9.94 -3.49
C ILE A 193 -6.07 9.84 -3.43
N LEU A 194 -6.59 8.75 -4.00
CA LEU A 194 -8.01 8.40 -3.98
C LEU A 194 -8.20 7.19 -3.07
N ILE A 195 -8.93 7.36 -1.97
CA ILE A 195 -9.30 6.26 -1.10
C ILE A 195 -10.53 5.55 -1.69
N TRP A 196 -10.43 4.23 -1.78
CA TRP A 196 -11.42 3.33 -2.37
C TRP A 196 -12.59 3.03 -1.43
N GLU A 197 -13.24 4.08 -0.94
CA GLU A 197 -14.45 4.01 -0.12
C GLU A 197 -15.30 5.27 -0.29
N THR A 198 -16.55 5.24 0.18
CA THR A 198 -17.48 6.39 0.14
C THR A 198 -17.59 7.13 1.47
N PHE A 199 -16.91 6.68 2.52
CA PHE A 199 -16.75 7.48 3.73
C PHE A 199 -15.73 8.59 3.48
N THR A 200 -16.06 9.82 3.87
CA THR A 200 -15.05 10.87 3.84
C THR A 200 -13.98 10.54 4.84
N TYR A 201 -12.75 10.45 4.34
CA TYR A 201 -11.64 10.00 5.14
C TYR A 201 -11.38 10.94 6.32
N HIS A 202 -11.38 10.34 7.51
CA HIS A 202 -11.04 11.00 8.75
C HIS A 202 -10.27 10.03 9.65
N SER A 203 -9.14 10.48 10.20
CA SER A 203 -8.33 9.75 11.15
C SER A 203 -7.45 10.72 11.95
N ALA A 204 -7.08 10.32 13.17
CA ALA A 204 -6.06 11.00 13.96
C ALA A 204 -4.69 11.01 13.25
N PHE A 205 -4.46 10.10 12.29
CA PHE A 205 -3.22 10.00 11.53
C PHE A 205 -3.33 10.59 10.12
N LYS A 206 -4.39 11.35 9.81
CA LYS A 206 -4.59 11.97 8.49
C LYS A 206 -3.39 12.78 7.99
N ASP A 207 -2.66 13.40 8.91
CA ASP A 207 -1.51 14.23 8.59
C ASP A 207 -0.34 13.43 8.01
N ALA A 208 -0.28 12.12 8.24
CA ALA A 208 0.74 11.26 7.64
C ALA A 208 0.66 11.25 6.10
N PHE A 209 -0.52 11.50 5.52
CA PHE A 209 -0.65 11.65 4.06
C PHE A 209 0.15 12.82 3.49
N LYS A 210 0.48 13.85 4.30
CA LYS A 210 1.35 14.97 3.88
C LYS A 210 2.77 14.54 3.53
N ALA A 211 3.18 13.34 3.95
CA ALA A 211 4.44 12.75 3.51
C ALA A 211 4.39 12.30 2.04
N PHE A 212 3.19 11.98 1.53
CA PHE A 212 2.99 11.35 0.22
C PHE A 212 2.37 12.28 -0.81
N THR A 213 1.53 13.22 -0.38
CA THR A 213 0.88 14.18 -1.27
C THR A 213 0.75 15.56 -0.64
N LYS A 214 0.79 16.61 -1.46
CA LYS A 214 0.42 17.99 -1.09
C LYS A 214 -1.05 18.32 -1.41
N ASN A 215 -1.73 17.43 -2.12
CA ASN A 215 -3.11 17.61 -2.55
C ASN A 215 -4.08 17.02 -1.52
N GLU A 216 -5.34 17.43 -1.59
CA GLU A 216 -6.40 16.85 -0.76
C GLU A 216 -6.61 15.37 -1.07
N ILE A 217 -7.03 14.62 -0.06
CA ILE A 217 -7.36 13.21 -0.18
C ILE A 217 -8.77 13.08 -0.73
N TRP A 218 -8.92 12.33 -1.81
CA TRP A 218 -10.21 12.05 -2.41
C TRP A 218 -10.80 10.74 -1.85
N ASP A 219 -12.12 10.65 -1.94
CA ASP A 219 -12.89 9.43 -1.73
C ASP A 219 -13.75 9.17 -2.98
N LEU A 220 -14.41 8.02 -3.06
CA LEU A 220 -15.22 7.64 -4.23
C LEU A 220 -16.41 8.58 -4.48
N LYS A 221 -16.86 9.37 -3.48
CA LYS A 221 -17.94 10.34 -3.68
C LYS A 221 -17.53 11.45 -4.64
N LYS A 222 -16.23 11.78 -4.71
CA LYS A 222 -15.70 12.79 -5.63
C LYS A 222 -16.05 12.51 -7.10
N PHE A 223 -16.12 11.23 -7.47
CA PHE A 223 -16.31 10.77 -8.85
C PHE A 223 -17.61 9.99 -9.07
N ARG A 224 -18.46 9.87 -8.04
CA ARG A 224 -19.75 9.20 -8.13
C ARG A 224 -20.55 9.74 -9.32
N GLY A 225 -21.03 8.83 -10.18
CA GLY A 225 -21.81 9.20 -11.36
C GLY A 225 -21.00 9.59 -12.59
N LYS A 226 -19.67 9.50 -12.56
CA LYS A 226 -18.79 9.94 -13.65
C LYS A 226 -17.89 8.83 -14.18
N THR A 227 -17.50 8.95 -15.44
CA THR A 227 -16.43 8.17 -16.06
C THR A 227 -15.16 9.00 -16.05
N ILE A 228 -14.10 8.46 -15.46
CA ILE A 228 -12.83 9.16 -15.22
C ILE A 228 -11.72 8.46 -15.98
N CYS A 229 -10.93 9.25 -16.69
CA CYS A 229 -9.70 8.78 -17.31
C CYS A 229 -8.50 9.23 -16.50
N PHE A 230 -7.59 8.31 -16.21
CA PHE A 230 -6.32 8.63 -15.55
C PHE A 230 -5.17 8.51 -16.55
N LYS A 231 -4.41 9.59 -16.71
CA LYS A 231 -3.16 9.55 -17.50
C LYS A 231 -2.14 8.62 -16.88
N ASN A 232 -2.00 8.67 -15.56
CA ASN A 232 -1.15 7.78 -14.78
C ASN A 232 -1.87 7.39 -13.50
N VAL A 233 -2.03 6.09 -13.28
CA VAL A 233 -2.69 5.54 -12.09
C VAL A 233 -1.87 4.41 -11.51
N VAL A 234 -1.77 4.38 -10.19
CA VAL A 234 -1.09 3.34 -9.43
C VAL A 234 -2.07 2.74 -8.43
N PHE A 235 -2.09 1.42 -8.41
CA PHE A 235 -2.81 0.57 -7.49
C PHE A 235 -1.74 -0.06 -6.58
N PRO A 236 -1.42 0.58 -5.44
CA PRO A 236 -0.34 0.18 -4.57
C PRO A 236 -0.63 -1.16 -3.88
N LEU A 237 0.43 -1.74 -3.31
CA LEU A 237 0.40 -2.89 -2.43
C LEU A 237 -0.65 -2.71 -1.32
N LEU A 238 -1.34 -3.80 -0.98
CA LEU A 238 -2.48 -3.78 -0.07
C LEU A 238 -2.09 -4.18 1.36
N PRO A 239 -2.84 -3.73 2.37
CA PRO A 239 -2.45 -3.94 3.77
C PRO A 239 -2.54 -5.38 4.28
N ARG A 240 -3.31 -6.27 3.63
CA ARG A 240 -3.58 -7.63 4.10
C ARG A 240 -3.11 -8.72 3.13
N MET A 241 -2.23 -8.41 2.19
CA MET A 241 -1.71 -9.40 1.23
C MET A 241 -1.21 -10.67 1.94
N ILE A 242 -1.44 -11.83 1.33
CA ILE A 242 -0.86 -13.09 1.78
C ILE A 242 0.66 -12.99 1.64
N PHE A 243 1.39 -13.28 2.70
CA PHE A 243 2.85 -13.05 2.79
C PHE A 243 3.25 -11.59 2.49
N GLY A 244 2.37 -10.64 2.81
CA GLY A 244 2.59 -9.21 2.64
C GLY A 244 3.38 -8.56 3.76
N LEU A 245 3.66 -7.27 3.60
CA LEU A 245 4.37 -6.48 4.60
C LEU A 245 3.47 -6.01 5.75
N TYR A 246 4.07 -5.92 6.95
CA TYR A 246 3.49 -5.59 8.25
C TYR A 246 2.54 -6.64 8.85
N TYR A 247 1.37 -6.92 8.24
CA TYR A 247 0.35 -7.78 8.89
C TYR A 247 0.64 -9.28 8.77
N ASN A 248 0.98 -9.72 7.57
CA ASN A 248 1.13 -11.13 7.24
C ASN A 248 2.59 -11.45 6.85
N THR A 249 3.55 -10.69 7.39
CA THR A 249 4.95 -10.85 7.03
C THR A 249 5.49 -12.14 7.62
N PRO A 250 5.98 -13.09 6.81
CA PRO A 250 6.42 -14.39 7.29
C PRO A 250 7.83 -14.31 7.88
N LEU A 251 8.05 -13.48 8.91
CA LEU A 251 9.37 -13.15 9.43
C LEU A 251 10.17 -14.39 9.87
N ILE A 252 11.37 -14.55 9.31
CA ILE A 252 12.35 -15.50 9.81
C ILE A 252 12.75 -15.17 11.26
N TYR A 253 12.87 -16.22 12.07
CA TYR A 253 13.23 -16.11 13.47
C TYR A 253 14.60 -15.46 13.67
N GLY A 254 14.71 -14.62 14.71
CA GLY A 254 15.99 -14.14 15.22
C GLY A 254 16.66 -13.06 14.38
N CYS A 255 15.93 -12.40 13.47
CA CYS A 255 16.41 -11.26 12.70
C CYS A 255 15.62 -9.99 13.02
N GLU A 256 16.31 -8.85 13.05
CA GLU A 256 15.77 -7.54 13.37
C GLU A 256 16.39 -6.43 12.50
N ARG A 257 15.87 -5.21 12.63
CA ARG A 257 16.39 -3.98 11.98
C ARG A 257 16.26 -3.97 10.45
N SER A 258 15.04 -4.13 9.96
CA SER A 258 14.72 -3.95 8.53
C SER A 258 15.12 -2.55 8.03
N GLY A 259 15.95 -2.51 6.98
CA GLY A 259 16.34 -1.30 6.27
C GLY A 259 15.14 -0.58 5.65
N LEU A 260 14.20 -1.33 5.08
CA LEU A 260 12.96 -0.79 4.51
C LEU A 260 12.12 -0.05 5.57
N PHE A 261 11.89 -0.65 6.74
CA PHE A 261 11.18 0.00 7.84
C PHE A 261 11.92 1.23 8.37
N HIS A 262 13.25 1.16 8.45
CA HIS A 262 14.05 2.30 8.84
C HIS A 262 13.94 3.45 7.84
N ALA A 263 14.05 3.15 6.54
CA ALA A 263 13.93 4.12 5.47
C ALA A 263 12.54 4.76 5.45
N PHE A 264 11.48 3.97 5.66
CA PHE A 264 10.11 4.47 5.82
C PHE A 264 10.00 5.46 7.00
N SER A 265 10.55 5.12 8.16
CA SER A 265 10.56 6.01 9.32
C SER A 265 11.28 7.34 9.01
N LYS A 266 12.44 7.28 8.34
CA LYS A 266 13.17 8.47 7.90
C LYS A 266 12.39 9.30 6.89
N HIS A 267 11.75 8.65 5.92
CA HIS A 267 10.89 9.31 4.93
C HIS A 267 9.76 10.08 5.61
N LEU A 268 8.98 9.44 6.49
CA LEU A 268 7.89 10.10 7.20
C LEU A 268 8.37 11.31 8.01
N LEU A 269 9.40 11.13 8.85
CA LEU A 269 9.91 12.21 9.69
C LEU A 269 10.45 13.38 8.86
N HIS A 270 11.19 13.09 7.80
CA HIS A 270 11.74 14.12 6.92
C HIS A 270 10.64 14.86 6.16
N SER A 271 9.73 14.14 5.49
CA SER A 271 8.68 14.73 4.65
C SER A 271 7.68 15.58 5.44
N MET A 272 7.45 15.24 6.70
CA MET A 272 6.59 16.00 7.62
C MET A 272 7.36 17.04 8.46
N ASN A 273 8.68 17.17 8.27
CA ASN A 273 9.54 18.06 9.06
C ASN A 273 9.43 17.84 10.58
N ILE A 274 9.30 16.57 11.00
CA ILE A 274 9.26 16.20 12.41
C ILE A 274 10.69 16.12 12.94
N LYS A 275 11.03 17.07 13.81
CA LYS A 275 12.33 17.08 14.47
C LYS A 275 12.34 16.06 15.61
N PRO A 276 13.35 15.18 15.70
CA PRO A 276 13.47 14.26 16.83
C PRO A 276 13.69 15.06 18.11
N HIS A 277 12.79 14.92 19.08
CA HIS A 277 12.96 15.49 20.40
C HIS A 277 13.83 14.56 21.24
N ILE A 278 15.10 14.94 21.40
CA ILE A 278 16.00 14.27 22.33
C ILE A 278 15.54 14.62 23.75
N ARG A 279 15.14 13.60 24.51
CA ARG A 279 14.74 13.79 25.91
C ARG A 279 15.95 14.29 26.70
N ARG A 280 15.76 15.39 27.42
CA ARG A 280 16.80 15.99 28.28
C ARG A 280 16.87 15.34 29.66
N ASN A 281 15.85 14.58 30.05
CA ASN A 281 15.80 13.86 31.31
C ASN A 281 15.40 12.40 31.07
N GLY A 282 15.81 11.53 31.99
CA GLY A 282 15.47 10.11 31.95
C GLY A 282 14.06 9.79 32.43
N LYS A 283 13.24 10.79 32.81
CA LYS A 283 11.91 10.57 33.37
C LYS A 283 10.92 10.18 32.26
N ILE A 284 10.31 9.01 32.39
CA ILE A 284 9.30 8.50 31.47
C ILE A 284 7.94 8.51 32.17
N ARG A 285 6.96 9.20 31.58
CA ARG A 285 5.56 9.02 31.98
C ARG A 285 4.99 7.86 31.18
N ILE A 286 4.56 6.83 31.88
CA ILE A 286 3.92 5.66 31.29
C ILE A 286 2.44 5.71 31.66
N THR A 287 1.58 5.45 30.68
CA THR A 287 0.14 5.31 30.91
C THR A 287 -0.23 3.88 30.55
N LEU A 288 -0.53 3.08 31.56
CA LEU A 288 -1.02 1.71 31.39
C LEU A 288 -2.55 1.76 31.29
N LEU A 289 -3.10 1.25 30.20
CA LEU A 289 -4.53 1.15 30.01
C LEU A 289 -5.00 -0.25 30.43
N SER A 290 -5.52 -0.37 31.65
CA SER A 290 -6.20 -1.59 32.09
C SER A 290 -7.44 -1.83 31.25
N ARG A 291 -7.56 -3.03 30.67
CA ARG A 291 -8.76 -3.48 29.97
C ARG A 291 -9.11 -4.87 30.50
N GLY A 292 -10.35 -5.02 30.96
CA GLY A 292 -10.91 -6.31 31.33
C GLY A 292 -11.93 -6.73 30.29
N THR A 293 -11.50 -7.45 29.25
CA THR A 293 -12.43 -8.20 28.39
C THR A 293 -12.08 -9.69 28.46
N GLN A 294 -13.03 -10.56 28.12
CA GLN A 294 -12.87 -12.02 28.20
C GLN A 294 -11.58 -12.56 27.54
N TYR A 295 -11.07 -11.88 26.51
CA TYR A 295 -9.90 -12.32 25.74
C TYR A 295 -8.72 -11.36 25.79
N ARG A 296 -8.82 -10.23 26.50
CA ARG A 296 -7.76 -9.22 26.58
C ARG A 296 -7.65 -8.70 28.00
N SER A 297 -7.02 -9.50 28.86
CA SER A 297 -6.67 -9.15 30.24
C SER A 297 -5.15 -9.23 30.41
N ILE A 298 -4.57 -8.24 31.09
CA ILE A 298 -3.16 -8.27 31.47
C ILE A 298 -3.05 -9.10 32.74
N LEU A 299 -2.63 -10.37 32.60
CA LEU A 299 -2.65 -11.33 33.71
C LEU A 299 -1.76 -10.91 34.89
N ASN A 300 -0.68 -10.18 34.60
CA ASN A 300 0.28 -9.69 35.59
C ASN A 300 0.29 -8.16 35.71
N GLU A 301 -0.86 -7.51 35.55
CA GLU A 301 -0.95 -6.03 35.55
C GLU A 301 -0.34 -5.40 36.81
N LYS A 302 -0.63 -5.98 37.98
CA LYS A 302 -0.09 -5.52 39.27
C LYS A 302 1.44 -5.57 39.30
N GLU A 303 2.03 -6.68 38.86
CA GLU A 303 3.49 -6.86 38.80
C GLU A 303 4.13 -5.81 37.87
N ILE A 304 3.49 -5.49 36.75
CA ILE A 304 3.95 -4.45 35.83
C ILE A 304 3.90 -3.09 36.52
N VAL A 305 2.79 -2.73 37.16
CA VAL A 305 2.66 -1.44 37.87
C VAL A 305 3.70 -1.32 38.97
N GLU A 306 3.90 -2.36 39.77
CA GLU A 306 4.92 -2.39 40.83
C GLU A 306 6.34 -2.26 40.26
N ALA A 307 6.63 -2.92 39.14
CA ALA A 307 7.92 -2.81 38.46
C ALA A 307 8.17 -1.41 37.88
N LEU A 308 7.11 -0.72 37.41
CA LEU A 308 7.20 0.64 36.86
C LEU A 308 7.32 1.73 37.94
N LEU A 309 7.02 1.42 39.20
CA LEU A 309 7.15 2.33 40.35
C LEU A 309 8.52 2.26 41.04
N LYS A 310 9.36 1.26 40.68
CA LYS A 310 10.76 1.15 41.12
C LYS A 310 11.68 2.02 40.27
#